data_AF-A0A920M6W9-F1
#
_entry.id   AF-A0A920M6W9-F1
#
_cell.length_a   1.000
_cell.length_b   1.000
_cell.length_c   1.000
_cell.angle_alpha   90.00
_cell.angle_beta   90.00
_cell.angle_gamma   90.00
#
_symmetry.space_group_name_H-M   'P 1'
#
loop_
_entity.id
_entity.type
_entity.pdbx_description
1 polymer ?
#
loop_
_entity_poly.entity_id
_entity_poly.type
_entity_poly.pdbx_seq_one_letter_code
_entity_poly.pdbx_strand_id
1 'polypeptide(L)'
;MTFYEIPRGALAPELTKDYDQRTQISGIGMALGWIGGAGIDYIYRAYYLGESFLNKEAYAEMAFLGGLGIFISTVITTLGTHKHIPSLHKPPERKFEWKTFIPEAKETLSNKSWIVLFLSGCIYAFLVGLDTNAGTYYNTFLWQFRPDDIAIYGICMTASIIFFSMYLGPLLARGIEKKKVAVTIFMTTILLGPLPILLRLIDTYYGTSLFPANGTDALWWIMLFHACITATLGSLGFIIIGSMTMDIVEDVQRTTQRRSEGLLGTVSGMVHKIIGAGGTLLAGVIITVVGFDDPSATLEFKQTTAISEFSIIHVICGFFFPICSTLLILLYNFKKR
;
A
#
# COMPACT_ATOMS: atom_id res chain seq x y z
N MET A 1 13.08 3.03 -9.74
CA MET A 1 11.97 2.06 -9.56
C MET A 1 11.26 1.66 -10.84
N THR A 2 10.63 2.55 -11.63
CA THR A 2 9.84 2.13 -12.81
C THR A 2 10.61 1.34 -13.87
N PHE A 3 11.84 1.75 -14.18
CA PHE A 3 12.70 1.04 -15.13
C PHE A 3 13.16 -0.35 -14.66
N TYR A 4 12.90 -0.70 -13.40
CA TYR A 4 13.21 -2.01 -12.83
C TYR A 4 11.92 -2.84 -12.64
N GLU A 5 10.94 -2.30 -11.93
CA GLU A 5 9.72 -3.04 -11.54
C GLU A 5 8.83 -3.42 -12.73
N ILE A 6 8.66 -2.53 -13.71
CA ILE A 6 7.80 -2.83 -14.87
C ILE A 6 8.40 -3.94 -15.74
N PRO A 7 9.68 -3.88 -16.18
CA PRO A 7 10.29 -5.00 -16.91
C PRO A 7 10.38 -6.28 -16.07
N ARG A 8 10.71 -6.18 -14.78
CA ARG A 8 10.77 -7.34 -13.86
C ARG A 8 9.42 -8.07 -13.80
N GLY A 9 8.32 -7.35 -13.62
CA GLY A 9 6.98 -7.94 -13.61
C GLY A 9 6.61 -8.57 -14.95
N ALA A 10 7.04 -7.97 -16.06
CA ALA A 10 6.79 -8.48 -17.41
C ALA A 10 7.53 -9.79 -17.73
N LEU A 11 8.58 -10.15 -16.99
CA LEU A 11 9.31 -11.43 -17.18
C LEU A 11 8.57 -12.63 -16.57
N ALA A 12 7.63 -12.44 -15.64
CA ALA A 12 6.95 -13.55 -14.97
C ALA A 12 6.24 -14.53 -15.94
N PRO A 13 5.53 -14.09 -17.00
CA PRO A 13 4.94 -14.98 -18.02
C PRO A 13 5.95 -15.66 -18.95
N GLU A 14 7.22 -15.24 -18.93
CA GLU A 14 8.30 -15.91 -19.67
C GLU A 14 8.94 -17.03 -18.85
N LEU A 15 8.97 -16.91 -17.51
CA LEU A 15 9.55 -17.90 -16.61
C LEU A 15 8.73 -19.20 -16.52
N THR A 16 7.40 -19.10 -16.58
CA THR A 16 6.51 -20.28 -16.62
C THR A 16 5.27 -20.01 -17.47
N LYS A 17 4.83 -21.03 -18.20
CA LYS A 17 3.57 -21.03 -18.95
C LYS A 17 2.38 -21.52 -18.14
N ASP A 18 2.64 -22.14 -16.99
CA ASP A 18 1.61 -22.63 -16.09
C ASP A 18 1.04 -21.47 -15.25
N TYR A 19 -0.28 -21.33 -15.28
CA TYR A 19 -1.00 -20.26 -14.61
C TYR A 19 -0.86 -20.32 -13.08
N ASP A 20 -0.91 -21.52 -12.51
CA ASP A 20 -0.85 -21.74 -11.07
C ASP A 20 0.58 -21.50 -10.57
N GLN A 21 1.59 -21.97 -11.30
CA GLN A 21 2.99 -21.69 -10.97
C GLN A 21 3.31 -20.20 -11.01
N ARG A 22 2.80 -19.46 -12.01
CA ARG A 22 3.01 -18.00 -12.10
C ARG A 22 2.42 -17.27 -10.90
N THR A 23 1.23 -17.71 -10.46
CA THR A 23 0.56 -17.16 -9.27
C THR A 23 1.37 -17.45 -8.00
N GLN A 24 1.90 -18.68 -7.87
CA GLN A 24 2.76 -19.05 -6.74
C GLN A 24 4.06 -18.25 -6.70
N ILE A 25 4.76 -18.09 -7.83
CA ILE A 25 6.01 -17.31 -7.91
C ILE A 25 5.77 -15.86 -7.48
N SER A 26 4.68 -15.26 -7.97
CA SER A 26 4.30 -13.90 -7.60
C SER A 26 3.95 -13.79 -6.11
N GLY A 27 3.25 -14.79 -5.57
CA GLY A 27 2.91 -14.87 -4.14
C GLY A 27 4.13 -14.99 -3.23
N ILE A 28 5.10 -15.84 -3.58
CA ILE A 28 6.37 -16.00 -2.84
C ILE A 28 7.15 -14.68 -2.87
N GLY A 29 7.27 -14.04 -4.03
CA GLY A 29 7.93 -12.75 -4.17
C GLY A 29 7.30 -11.67 -3.28
N MET A 30 5.97 -11.62 -3.22
CA MET A 30 5.25 -10.68 -2.36
C MET A 30 5.44 -10.99 -0.87
N ALA A 31 5.38 -12.26 -0.47
CA ALA A 31 5.62 -12.68 0.92
C ALA A 31 7.04 -12.32 1.39
N LEU A 32 8.06 -12.59 0.57
CA LEU A 32 9.44 -12.20 0.84
C LEU A 32 9.60 -10.68 0.93
N GLY A 33 8.86 -9.92 0.11
CA GLY A 33 8.81 -8.46 0.19
C GLY A 33 8.28 -7.96 1.54
N TRP A 34 7.17 -8.53 2.02
CA TRP A 34 6.61 -8.19 3.33
C TRP A 34 7.53 -8.59 4.50
N ILE A 35 8.14 -9.77 4.44
CA ILE A 35 9.11 -10.23 5.44
C ILE A 35 10.33 -9.30 5.47
N GLY A 36 10.88 -8.95 4.30
CA GLY A 36 12.01 -8.04 4.19
C GLY A 36 11.67 -6.65 4.73
N GLY A 37 10.52 -6.08 4.36
CA GLY A 37 10.08 -4.77 4.83
C GLY A 37 9.87 -4.72 6.35
N ALA A 38 9.15 -5.69 6.91
CA ALA A 38 8.93 -5.77 8.35
C ALA A 38 10.22 -6.07 9.14
N GLY A 39 11.13 -6.87 8.58
CA GLY A 39 12.42 -7.14 9.20
C GLY A 39 13.29 -5.89 9.28
N ILE A 40 13.34 -5.09 8.22
CA ILE A 40 14.07 -3.81 8.20
C ILE A 40 13.44 -2.83 9.18
N ASP A 41 12.10 -2.69 9.20
CA ASP A 41 11.39 -1.81 10.12
C ASP A 41 11.65 -2.21 11.59
N TYR A 42 11.59 -3.51 11.91
CA TYR A 42 11.92 -4.03 13.24
C TYR A 42 13.36 -3.69 13.65
N ILE A 43 14.34 -4.02 12.80
CA ILE A 43 15.76 -3.77 13.09
C ILE A 43 15.99 -2.29 13.33
N TYR A 44 15.39 -1.44 12.50
CA TYR A 44 15.57 -0.01 12.58
C TYR A 44 14.97 0.58 13.86
N ARG A 45 13.74 0.20 14.20
CA ARG A 45 13.05 0.66 15.42
C ARG A 45 13.71 0.15 16.70
N ALA A 46 14.10 -1.13 16.73
CA ALA A 46 14.65 -1.76 17.92
C ALA A 46 16.10 -1.35 18.22
N TYR A 47 16.91 -1.05 17.20
CA TYR A 47 18.36 -0.87 17.39
C TYR A 47 18.92 0.50 16.96
N TYR A 48 18.28 1.23 16.05
CA TYR A 48 18.86 2.46 15.47
C TYR A 48 18.12 3.73 15.90
N LEU A 49 16.78 3.72 15.90
CA LEU A 49 15.97 4.91 16.25
C LEU A 49 16.17 5.38 17.70
N GLY A 50 16.48 4.45 18.63
CA GLY A 50 16.51 4.74 20.05
C GLY A 50 15.12 5.06 20.59
N GLU A 51 15.02 5.99 21.53
CA GLU A 51 13.75 6.29 22.23
C GLU A 51 12.81 7.24 21.46
N SER A 52 13.25 7.82 20.33
CA SER A 52 12.52 8.89 19.64
C SER A 52 12.43 8.70 18.14
N PHE A 53 11.23 8.87 17.60
CA PHE A 53 10.97 8.93 16.17
C PHE A 53 11.56 10.16 15.47
N LEU A 54 12.13 11.11 16.23
CA LEU A 54 12.70 12.34 15.68
C LEU A 54 14.24 12.29 15.56
N ASN A 55 14.84 11.11 15.73
CA ASN A 55 16.28 10.91 15.64
C ASN A 55 16.78 11.03 14.19
N LYS A 56 17.35 12.19 13.85
CA LYS A 56 17.81 12.52 12.49
C LYS A 56 19.00 11.67 12.05
N GLU A 57 19.97 11.41 12.93
CA GLU A 57 21.14 10.59 12.61
C GLU A 57 20.72 9.17 12.20
N ALA A 58 19.79 8.56 12.94
CA ALA A 58 19.28 7.24 12.63
C ALA A 58 18.66 7.17 11.22
N TYR A 59 17.93 8.20 10.77
CA TYR A 59 17.34 8.21 9.43
C TYR A 59 18.40 8.29 8.32
N ALA A 60 19.49 9.03 8.56
CA ALA A 60 20.60 9.12 7.62
C ALA A 60 21.32 7.76 7.51
N GLU A 61 21.56 7.08 8.63
CA GLU A 61 22.14 5.74 8.66
C GLU A 61 21.24 4.71 7.96
N MET A 62 19.93 4.75 8.22
CA MET A 62 18.95 3.89 7.55
C MET A 62 18.95 4.11 6.03
N ALA A 63 18.97 5.36 5.59
CA ALA A 63 19.01 5.68 4.15
C ALA A 63 20.28 5.13 3.49
N PHE A 64 21.43 5.24 4.18
CA PHE A 64 22.70 4.71 3.68
C PHE A 64 22.71 3.17 3.64
N LEU A 65 22.41 2.51 4.75
CA LEU A 65 22.40 1.03 4.84
C LEU A 65 21.33 0.42 3.92
N GLY A 66 20.15 1.03 3.86
CA GLY A 66 19.08 0.62 2.96
C GLY A 66 19.47 0.81 1.49
N GLY A 67 20.07 1.95 1.14
CA GLY A 67 20.59 2.21 -0.21
C GLY A 67 21.68 1.21 -0.62
N LEU A 68 22.62 0.92 0.28
CA LEU A 68 23.67 -0.07 0.06
C LEU A 68 23.09 -1.48 -0.11
N GLY A 69 22.12 -1.87 0.72
CA GLY A 69 21.43 -3.16 0.63
C GLY A 69 20.68 -3.33 -0.69
N ILE A 70 19.97 -2.29 -1.15
CA ILE A 70 19.30 -2.28 -2.46
C ILE A 70 20.34 -2.41 -3.59
N PHE A 71 21.47 -1.70 -3.50
CA PHE A 71 22.53 -1.78 -4.51
C PHE A 71 23.11 -3.20 -4.58
N ILE A 72 23.54 -3.77 -3.46
CA ILE A 72 24.16 -5.10 -3.39
C ILE A 72 23.19 -6.17 -3.89
N SER A 73 21.94 -6.17 -3.39
CA SER A 73 20.93 -7.16 -3.80
C SER A 73 20.61 -7.08 -5.30
N THR A 74 20.59 -5.86 -5.87
CA THR A 74 20.38 -5.66 -7.30
C THR A 74 21.56 -6.18 -8.11
N VAL A 75 22.80 -5.91 -7.69
CA VAL A 75 24.01 -6.41 -8.36
C VAL A 75 24.05 -7.94 -8.35
N ILE A 76 23.84 -8.55 -7.19
CA ILE A 76 23.83 -10.01 -7.03
C ILE A 76 22.75 -10.64 -7.93
N THR A 77 21.54 -10.09 -7.91
CA THR A 77 20.43 -10.60 -8.72
C THR A 77 20.70 -10.43 -10.21
N THR A 78 21.22 -9.27 -10.62
CA THR A 78 21.53 -8.98 -12.02
C THR A 78 22.61 -9.93 -12.55
N LEU A 79 23.75 -10.06 -11.84
CA LEU A 79 24.83 -10.97 -12.24
C LEU A 79 24.40 -12.44 -12.25
N GLY A 80 23.63 -12.86 -11.24
CA GLY A 80 23.14 -14.24 -11.14
C GLY A 80 22.14 -14.62 -12.23
N THR A 81 21.30 -13.68 -12.66
CA THR A 81 20.29 -13.91 -13.70
C THR A 81 20.79 -13.65 -15.12
N HIS A 82 21.87 -12.88 -15.30
CA HIS A 82 22.37 -12.46 -16.61
C HIS A 82 22.60 -13.61 -17.60
N LYS A 83 23.08 -14.76 -17.09
CA LYS A 83 23.33 -15.98 -17.87
C LYS A 83 22.08 -16.59 -18.52
N HIS A 84 20.88 -16.24 -18.07
CA HIS A 84 19.62 -16.79 -18.58
C HIS A 84 19.02 -15.94 -19.72
N ILE A 85 19.57 -14.77 -20.03
CA ILE A 85 19.08 -13.93 -21.14
C ILE A 85 19.01 -14.70 -22.48
N PRO A 86 20.03 -15.51 -22.86
CA PRO A 86 19.98 -16.26 -24.12
C PRO A 86 18.85 -17.31 -24.18
N SER A 87 18.33 -17.77 -23.03
CA SER A 87 17.25 -18.76 -22.95
C SER A 87 15.84 -18.16 -23.00
N LEU A 88 15.72 -16.83 -22.96
CA LEU A 88 14.42 -16.16 -23.04
C LEU A 88 13.81 -16.25 -24.45
N HIS A 89 12.48 -16.20 -24.51
CA HIS A 89 11.76 -16.18 -25.78
C HIS A 89 12.13 -14.93 -26.58
N LYS A 90 12.56 -15.11 -27.83
CA LYS A 90 12.79 -14.00 -28.76
C LYS A 90 11.50 -13.71 -29.53
N PRO A 91 10.81 -12.58 -29.25
CA PRO A 91 9.62 -12.23 -30.00
C PRO A 91 9.98 -11.92 -31.47
N PRO A 92 9.05 -12.11 -32.42
CA PRO A 92 9.27 -11.74 -33.81
C PRO A 92 9.58 -10.24 -33.91
N GLU A 93 10.56 -9.88 -34.75
CA GLU A 93 10.98 -8.49 -34.94
C GLU A 93 9.80 -7.65 -35.44
N ARG A 94 9.31 -6.76 -34.57
CA ARG A 94 8.28 -5.78 -34.90
C ARG A 94 8.93 -4.41 -34.93
N LYS A 95 8.84 -3.70 -36.06
CA LYS A 95 9.24 -2.28 -36.09
C LYS A 95 8.29 -1.51 -35.20
N PHE A 96 8.84 -0.83 -34.19
CA PHE A 96 8.04 0.02 -33.32
C PHE A 96 7.60 1.26 -34.11
N GLU A 97 6.30 1.46 -34.21
CA GLU A 97 5.71 2.57 -34.95
C GLU A 97 4.78 3.36 -34.04
N TRP A 98 5.11 4.62 -33.77
CA TRP A 98 4.30 5.51 -32.93
C TRP A 98 2.86 5.65 -33.44
N LYS A 99 2.68 5.63 -34.77
CA LYS A 99 1.37 5.79 -35.44
C LYS A 99 0.42 4.63 -35.17
N THR A 100 0.93 3.43 -34.91
CA THR A 100 0.12 2.25 -34.56
C THR A 100 0.02 2.12 -33.05
N PHE A 101 1.12 2.33 -32.32
CA PHE A 101 1.17 2.19 -30.86
C PHE A 101 0.22 3.14 -30.11
N ILE A 102 0.14 4.42 -30.49
CA ILE A 102 -0.69 5.39 -29.75
C ILE A 102 -2.19 5.06 -29.84
N PRO A 103 -2.78 4.81 -31.03
CA PRO A 103 -4.16 4.34 -31.13
C PRO A 103 -4.40 3.03 -30.38
N GLU A 104 -3.47 2.08 -30.50
CA GLU A 104 -3.51 0.79 -29.83
C GLU A 104 -3.54 0.91 -28.31
N ALA A 105 -2.71 1.80 -27.75
CA ALA A 105 -2.67 2.09 -26.32
C ALA A 105 -3.93 2.84 -25.88
N LYS A 106 -4.38 3.83 -26.66
CA LYS A 106 -5.62 4.56 -26.37
C LYS A 106 -6.82 3.63 -26.33
N GLU A 107 -6.94 2.70 -27.27
CA GLU A 107 -8.02 1.70 -27.29
C GLU A 107 -8.02 0.86 -26.01
N THR A 108 -6.86 0.31 -25.63
CA THR A 108 -6.71 -0.49 -24.40
C THR A 108 -7.04 0.31 -23.13
N LEU A 109 -6.56 1.55 -23.05
CA LEU A 109 -6.76 2.43 -21.88
C LEU A 109 -8.15 3.09 -21.86
N SER A 110 -8.92 3.02 -22.95
CA SER A 110 -10.29 3.54 -23.00
C SER A 110 -11.32 2.57 -22.42
N ASN A 111 -10.91 1.38 -21.95
CA ASN A 111 -11.81 0.45 -21.28
C ASN A 111 -12.37 1.09 -20.00
N LYS A 112 -13.69 1.21 -19.91
CA LYS A 112 -14.37 1.88 -18.79
C LYS A 112 -14.01 1.25 -17.44
N SER A 113 -13.97 -0.08 -17.36
CA SER A 113 -13.63 -0.79 -16.12
C SER A 113 -12.18 -0.58 -15.72
N TRP A 114 -11.27 -0.45 -16.70
CA TRP A 114 -9.89 -0.04 -16.43
C TRP A 114 -9.78 1.36 -15.86
N ILE A 115 -10.43 2.36 -16.48
CA ILE A 115 -10.41 3.75 -15.99
C ILE A 115 -10.96 3.83 -14.57
N VAL A 116 -12.06 3.12 -14.29
CA VAL A 116 -12.68 3.06 -12.97
C VAL A 116 -11.71 2.51 -11.92
N LEU A 117 -11.06 1.37 -12.18
CA LEU A 117 -10.08 0.79 -11.26
C LEU A 117 -8.86 1.69 -11.08
N PHE A 118 -8.37 2.30 -12.17
CA PHE A 118 -7.23 3.22 -12.12
C PHE A 118 -7.52 4.42 -11.23
N LEU A 119 -8.65 5.11 -11.44
CA LEU A 119 -9.02 6.30 -10.67
C LEU A 119 -9.32 5.95 -9.21
N SER A 120 -10.03 4.85 -8.95
CA SER A 120 -10.26 4.34 -7.59
C SER A 120 -8.95 4.06 -6.87
N GLY A 121 -8.02 3.35 -7.50
CA GLY A 121 -6.71 3.06 -6.95
C GLY A 121 -5.89 4.32 -6.67
N CYS A 122 -5.93 5.32 -7.56
CA CYS A 122 -5.25 6.60 -7.35
C CYS A 122 -5.81 7.39 -6.17
N ILE A 123 -7.14 7.43 -6.01
CA ILE A 123 -7.80 8.11 -4.87
C ILE A 123 -7.46 7.38 -3.56
N TYR A 124 -7.54 6.05 -3.54
CA TYR A 124 -7.19 5.26 -2.36
C TYR A 124 -5.71 5.35 -2.00
N ALA A 125 -4.83 5.52 -2.99
CA ALA A 125 -3.40 5.70 -2.76
C ALA A 125 -3.06 6.93 -1.91
N PHE A 126 -3.85 8.01 -2.02
CA PHE A 126 -3.67 9.18 -1.15
C PHE A 126 -3.93 8.84 0.32
N LEU A 127 -4.95 8.03 0.61
CA LEU A 127 -5.23 7.56 1.97
C LEU A 127 -4.07 6.73 2.52
N VAL A 128 -3.66 5.68 1.79
CA VAL A 128 -2.59 4.77 2.25
C VAL A 128 -1.29 5.53 2.47
N GLY A 129 -0.96 6.46 1.56
CA GLY A 129 0.20 7.32 1.71
C GLY A 129 0.09 8.25 2.92
N LEU A 130 -1.08 8.88 3.13
CA LEU A 130 -1.34 9.73 4.29
C LEU A 130 -1.22 8.94 5.60
N ASP A 131 -1.86 7.78 5.73
CA ASP A 131 -1.79 6.90 6.92
C ASP A 131 -0.34 6.52 7.27
N THR A 132 0.44 6.15 6.25
CA THR A 132 1.85 5.74 6.43
C THR A 132 2.70 6.89 6.97
N ASN A 133 2.47 8.12 6.50
CA ASN A 133 3.20 9.30 6.98
C ASN A 133 2.68 9.81 8.33
N ALA A 134 1.38 9.68 8.59
CA ALA A 134 0.74 10.09 9.83
C ALA A 134 1.19 9.25 11.04
N GLY A 135 1.53 7.97 10.82
CA GLY A 135 1.92 7.04 11.87
C GLY A 135 3.03 7.56 12.79
N THR A 136 4.05 8.23 12.24
CA THR A 136 5.14 8.81 13.05
C THR A 136 4.64 9.89 14.01
N TYR A 137 3.76 10.78 13.54
CA TYR A 137 3.19 11.86 14.35
C TYR A 137 2.25 11.32 15.42
N TYR A 138 1.41 10.34 15.08
CA TYR A 138 0.54 9.70 16.05
C TYR A 138 1.32 8.98 17.14
N ASN A 139 2.32 8.17 16.78
CA ASN A 139 3.11 7.46 17.78
C ASN A 139 3.88 8.44 18.68
N THR A 140 4.41 9.54 18.13
CA THR A 140 5.17 10.53 18.91
C THR A 140 4.29 11.41 19.80
N PHE A 141 3.22 11.98 19.26
CA PHE A 141 2.47 13.06 19.90
C PHE A 141 1.10 12.63 20.46
N LEU A 142 0.44 11.63 19.86
CA LEU A 142 -0.89 11.16 20.30
C LEU A 142 -0.79 10.00 21.29
N TRP A 143 -0.16 8.90 20.86
CA TRP A 143 -0.04 7.67 21.62
C TRP A 143 1.16 7.66 22.56
N GLN A 144 2.18 8.48 22.25
CA GLN A 144 3.44 8.58 23.00
C GLN A 144 4.15 7.22 23.13
N PHE A 145 4.03 6.37 22.11
CA PHE A 145 4.77 5.12 22.04
C PHE A 145 6.23 5.39 21.69
N ARG A 146 7.13 4.59 22.27
CA ARG A 146 8.53 4.60 21.88
C ARG A 146 8.75 3.67 20.68
N PRO A 147 9.75 3.91 19.82
CA PRO A 147 10.03 3.07 18.67
C PRO A 147 10.29 1.59 19.03
N ASP A 148 11.03 1.34 20.11
CA ASP A 148 11.36 0.02 20.64
C ASP A 148 10.12 -0.76 21.09
N ASP A 149 9.17 -0.10 21.76
CA ASP A 149 7.94 -0.73 22.26
C ASP A 149 7.05 -1.30 21.14
N ILE A 150 7.07 -0.68 19.96
CA ILE A 150 6.22 -1.06 18.82
C ILE A 150 7.01 -1.69 17.67
N ALA A 151 8.31 -1.96 17.83
CA ALA A 151 9.14 -2.55 16.79
C ALA A 151 8.56 -3.89 16.27
N ILE A 152 7.94 -4.67 17.17
CA ILE A 152 7.33 -5.97 16.85
C ILE A 152 6.08 -5.84 15.96
N TYR A 153 5.46 -4.66 15.87
CA TYR A 153 4.21 -4.47 15.12
C TYR A 153 4.35 -4.88 13.66
N GLY A 154 5.46 -4.48 13.01
CA GLY A 154 5.71 -4.82 11.60
C GLY A 154 5.74 -6.34 11.36
N ILE A 155 6.34 -7.09 12.28
CA ILE A 155 6.43 -8.57 12.20
C ILE A 155 5.04 -9.19 12.38
N CYS A 156 4.28 -8.74 13.39
CA CYS A 156 2.93 -9.21 13.64
C CYS A 156 1.98 -8.89 12.48
N MET A 157 2.06 -7.69 11.92
CA MET A 157 1.30 -7.28 10.74
C MET A 157 1.63 -8.19 9.56
N THR A 158 2.91 -8.42 9.25
CA THR A 158 3.32 -9.32 8.16
C THR A 158 2.84 -10.76 8.39
N ALA A 159 2.95 -11.28 9.62
CA ALA A 159 2.45 -12.60 9.96
C ALA A 159 0.93 -12.70 9.73
N SER A 160 0.17 -11.68 10.14
CA SER A 160 -1.28 -11.61 9.90
C SER A 160 -1.60 -11.57 8.41
N ILE A 161 -0.90 -10.74 7.63
CA ILE A 161 -1.09 -10.63 6.18
C ILE A 161 -0.88 -11.99 5.52
N ILE A 162 0.24 -12.67 5.80
CA ILE A 162 0.56 -13.96 5.18
C ILE A 162 -0.48 -15.01 5.56
N PHE A 163 -0.81 -15.12 6.85
CA PHE A 163 -1.79 -16.07 7.36
C PHE A 163 -3.15 -15.84 6.69
N PHE A 164 -3.73 -14.65 6.84
CA PHE A 164 -5.07 -14.37 6.31
C PHE A 164 -5.10 -14.36 4.77
N SER A 165 -4.06 -13.91 4.07
CA SER A 165 -4.03 -13.98 2.60
C SER A 165 -4.00 -15.42 2.09
N MET A 166 -3.31 -16.34 2.78
CA MET A 166 -3.25 -17.75 2.42
C MET A 166 -4.59 -18.48 2.69
N TYR A 167 -5.27 -18.16 3.79
CA TYR A 167 -6.53 -18.82 4.16
C TYR A 167 -7.77 -18.15 3.58
N LEU A 168 -7.93 -16.82 3.75
CA LEU A 168 -9.11 -16.07 3.33
C LEU A 168 -9.07 -15.72 1.84
N GLY A 169 -7.90 -15.51 1.24
CA GLY A 169 -7.78 -15.19 -0.18
C GLY A 169 -8.48 -16.21 -1.09
N PRO A 170 -8.18 -17.51 -0.97
CA PRO A 170 -8.87 -18.56 -1.73
C PRO A 170 -10.36 -18.71 -1.41
N LEU A 171 -10.76 -18.47 -0.15
CA LEU A 171 -12.17 -18.53 0.26
C LEU A 171 -12.99 -17.40 -0.37
N LEU A 172 -12.45 -16.17 -0.37
CA LEU A 172 -13.06 -15.01 -1.00
C LEU A 172 -13.11 -15.12 -2.53
N ALA A 173 -12.20 -15.89 -3.13
CA ALA A 173 -12.18 -16.17 -4.56
C ALA A 173 -13.20 -17.24 -5.01
N ARG A 174 -13.80 -18.01 -4.09
CA ARG A 174 -14.77 -19.07 -4.41
C ARG A 174 -16.21 -18.53 -4.45
N GLY A 175 -16.71 -18.29 -5.66
CA GLY A 175 -18.14 -18.11 -5.92
C GLY A 175 -18.74 -16.75 -5.55
N ILE A 176 -17.98 -15.84 -4.91
CA ILE A 176 -18.41 -14.47 -4.65
C ILE A 176 -17.97 -13.55 -5.79
N GLU A 177 -18.84 -12.65 -6.22
CA GLU A 177 -18.50 -11.62 -7.18
C GLU A 177 -17.39 -10.71 -6.63
N LYS A 178 -16.25 -10.61 -7.35
CA LYS A 178 -15.07 -9.84 -6.90
C LYS A 178 -15.39 -8.39 -6.52
N LYS A 179 -16.33 -7.78 -7.24
CA LYS A 179 -16.85 -6.44 -6.94
C LYS A 179 -17.46 -6.36 -5.54
N LYS A 180 -18.29 -7.34 -5.15
CA LYS A 180 -18.90 -7.38 -3.81
C LYS A 180 -17.83 -7.56 -2.74
N VAL A 181 -16.86 -8.43 -2.97
CA VAL A 181 -15.71 -8.62 -2.06
C VAL A 181 -14.95 -7.31 -1.86
N ALA A 182 -14.58 -6.63 -2.95
CA ALA A 182 -13.85 -5.37 -2.89
C ALA A 182 -14.63 -4.29 -2.12
N VAL A 183 -15.93 -4.12 -2.41
CA VAL A 183 -16.79 -3.16 -1.70
C VAL A 183 -16.90 -3.51 -0.22
N THR A 184 -17.07 -4.78 0.16
CA THR A 184 -17.13 -5.19 1.57
C THR A 184 -15.84 -4.89 2.31
N ILE A 185 -14.68 -5.21 1.71
CA ILE A 185 -13.37 -4.89 2.30
C ILE A 185 -13.25 -3.38 2.50
N PHE A 186 -13.59 -2.58 1.48
CA PHE A 186 -13.44 -1.12 1.56
C PHE A 186 -14.42 -0.48 2.54
N MET A 187 -15.67 -0.94 2.60
CA MET A 187 -16.62 -0.49 3.62
C MET A 187 -16.14 -0.83 5.04
N THR A 188 -15.48 -1.98 5.21
CA THR A 188 -14.90 -2.37 6.50
C THR A 188 -13.71 -1.48 6.86
N THR A 189 -12.84 -1.14 5.91
CA THR A 189 -11.70 -0.24 6.17
C THR A 189 -12.14 1.20 6.43
N ILE A 190 -13.20 1.69 5.78
CA ILE A 190 -13.82 3.01 6.06
C ILE A 190 -14.21 3.12 7.54
N LEU A 191 -14.76 2.05 8.12
CA LEU A 191 -15.20 2.05 9.52
C LEU A 191 -14.06 1.80 10.50
N LEU A 192 -13.25 0.77 10.25
CA LEU A 192 -12.22 0.33 11.18
C LEU A 192 -10.96 1.19 11.15
N GLY A 193 -10.59 1.75 10.00
CA GLY A 193 -9.36 2.53 9.82
C GLY A 193 -9.25 3.70 10.79
N PRO A 194 -10.15 4.70 10.70
CA PRO A 194 -10.10 5.88 11.55
C PRO A 194 -10.58 5.64 13.00
N LEU A 195 -11.06 4.44 13.34
CA LEU A 195 -11.77 4.17 14.60
C LEU A 195 -10.96 4.53 15.86
N PRO A 196 -9.69 4.11 16.05
CA PRO A 196 -8.94 4.45 17.26
C PRO A 196 -8.73 5.95 17.42
N ILE A 197 -8.44 6.65 16.32
CA ILE A 197 -8.23 8.10 16.32
C ILE A 197 -9.54 8.83 16.61
N LEU A 198 -10.65 8.38 16.00
CA LEU A 198 -11.98 8.93 16.27
C LEU A 198 -12.38 8.76 17.74
N LEU A 199 -12.17 7.58 18.33
CA LEU A 199 -12.47 7.34 19.74
C LEU A 199 -11.61 8.22 20.64
N ARG A 200 -10.31 8.33 20.35
CA ARG A 200 -9.42 9.21 21.12
C ARG A 200 -9.82 10.68 21.01
N LEU A 201 -10.24 11.14 19.83
CA LEU A 201 -10.77 12.50 19.66
C LEU A 201 -12.04 12.74 20.47
N ILE A 202 -12.97 11.77 20.50
CA ILE A 202 -14.19 11.87 21.30
C ILE A 202 -13.85 12.00 22.79
N ASP A 203 -12.91 11.18 23.28
CA ASP A 203 -12.43 11.28 24.66
C ASP A 203 -11.85 12.66 24.98
N THR A 204 -11.02 13.22 24.09
CA THR A 204 -10.43 14.55 24.27
C THR A 204 -11.47 15.68 24.27
N TYR A 205 -12.43 15.65 23.33
CA TYR A 205 -13.40 16.75 23.16
C TYR A 205 -14.58 16.68 24.13
N TYR A 206 -15.04 15.48 24.47
CA TYR A 206 -16.23 15.27 25.32
C TYR A 206 -15.88 14.80 26.73
N GLY A 207 -14.61 14.62 27.06
CA GLY A 207 -14.16 14.16 28.37
C GLY A 207 -14.60 12.74 28.71
N THR A 208 -14.81 11.90 27.69
CA THR A 208 -15.16 10.48 27.88
C THR A 208 -13.90 9.63 28.10
N SER A 209 -14.09 8.39 28.56
CA SER A 209 -13.01 7.38 28.70
C SER A 209 -13.35 6.12 27.90
N LEU A 210 -13.70 6.28 26.63
CA LEU A 210 -14.05 5.18 25.73
C LEU A 210 -12.82 4.39 25.26
N PHE A 211 -11.66 5.04 25.19
CA PHE A 211 -10.41 4.44 24.75
C PHE A 211 -9.38 4.38 25.90
N PRO A 212 -8.49 3.36 25.95
CA PRO A 212 -7.50 3.27 27.03
C PRO A 212 -6.53 4.45 27.06
N ALA A 213 -6.09 4.82 28.27
CA ALA A 213 -5.11 5.88 28.48
C ALA A 213 -3.72 5.49 27.95
N ASN A 214 -2.89 6.50 27.66
CA ASN A 214 -1.50 6.30 27.24
C ASN A 214 -0.70 5.55 28.32
N GLY A 215 0.25 4.72 27.89
CA GLY A 215 1.09 3.91 28.78
C GLY A 215 0.41 2.67 29.38
N THR A 216 -0.82 2.35 28.99
CA THR A 216 -1.50 1.12 29.44
C THR A 216 -1.27 -0.05 28.49
N ASP A 217 -1.14 -1.27 29.03
CA ASP A 217 -1.02 -2.50 28.22
C ASP A 217 -2.23 -2.70 27.29
N ALA A 218 -3.42 -2.31 27.76
CA ALA A 218 -4.65 -2.40 26.97
C ALA A 218 -4.55 -1.57 25.68
N LEU A 219 -3.99 -0.36 25.75
CA LEU A 219 -3.77 0.49 24.57
C LEU A 219 -2.85 -0.22 23.58
N TRP A 220 -1.74 -0.78 24.06
CA TRP A 220 -0.75 -1.45 23.22
C TRP A 220 -1.35 -2.65 22.49
N TRP A 221 -2.09 -3.52 23.19
CA TRP A 221 -2.72 -4.68 22.57
C TRP A 221 -3.81 -4.28 21.57
N ILE A 222 -4.66 -3.32 21.91
CA ILE A 222 -5.72 -2.85 21.01
C ILE A 222 -5.12 -2.26 19.72
N MET A 223 -4.06 -1.45 19.83
CA MET A 223 -3.39 -0.86 18.68
C MET A 223 -2.68 -1.91 17.82
N LEU A 224 -2.06 -2.93 18.44
CA LEU A 224 -1.49 -4.06 17.70
C LEU A 224 -2.57 -4.84 16.92
N PHE A 225 -3.68 -5.17 17.56
CA PHE A 225 -4.79 -5.87 16.89
C PHE A 225 -5.38 -5.04 15.75
N HIS A 226 -5.58 -3.74 15.98
CA HIS A 226 -6.04 -2.80 14.96
C HIS A 226 -5.07 -2.73 13.77
N ALA A 227 -3.75 -2.63 14.02
CA ALA A 227 -2.73 -2.60 12.98
C ALA A 227 -2.73 -3.90 12.14
N CYS A 228 -2.83 -5.07 12.78
CA CYS A 228 -2.92 -6.36 12.09
C CYS A 228 -4.17 -6.47 11.21
N ILE A 229 -5.34 -6.06 11.72
CA ILE A 229 -6.60 -6.12 10.98
C ILE A 229 -6.58 -5.18 9.79
N THR A 230 -6.18 -3.92 9.99
CA THR A 230 -6.13 -2.91 8.92
C THR A 230 -5.12 -3.27 7.84
N ALA A 231 -3.93 -3.74 8.21
CA ALA A 231 -2.92 -4.20 7.25
C ALA A 231 -3.40 -5.42 6.44
N THR A 232 -4.07 -6.38 7.10
CA THR A 232 -4.67 -7.54 6.44
C THR A 232 -5.75 -7.12 5.44
N LEU A 233 -6.68 -6.25 5.84
CA LEU A 233 -7.73 -5.74 4.95
C LEU A 233 -7.14 -4.96 3.76
N GLY A 234 -6.11 -4.14 4.01
CA GLY A 234 -5.38 -3.44 2.95
C GLY A 234 -4.76 -4.41 1.94
N SER A 235 -4.07 -5.45 2.41
CA SER A 235 -3.47 -6.48 1.56
C SER A 235 -4.53 -7.23 0.74
N LEU A 236 -5.63 -7.65 1.36
CA LEU A 236 -6.75 -8.31 0.66
C LEU A 236 -7.35 -7.39 -0.41
N GLY A 237 -7.43 -6.08 -0.13
CA GLY A 237 -7.81 -5.05 -1.09
C GLY A 237 -6.88 -5.01 -2.32
N PHE A 238 -5.57 -5.01 -2.13
CA PHE A 238 -4.62 -5.05 -3.25
C PHE A 238 -4.71 -6.36 -4.06
N ILE A 239 -4.91 -7.50 -3.39
CA ILE A 239 -5.06 -8.81 -4.04
C ILE A 239 -6.31 -8.82 -4.93
N ILE A 240 -7.46 -8.38 -4.42
CA ILE A 240 -8.71 -8.39 -5.21
C ILE A 240 -8.64 -7.43 -6.39
N ILE A 241 -8.05 -6.24 -6.22
CA ILE A 241 -7.85 -5.26 -7.30
C ILE A 241 -6.87 -5.78 -8.36
N GLY A 242 -5.78 -6.43 -7.96
CA GLY A 242 -4.87 -7.11 -8.88
C GLY A 242 -5.60 -8.18 -9.70
N SER A 243 -6.46 -8.97 -9.05
CA SER A 243 -7.29 -9.97 -9.72
C SER A 243 -8.31 -9.36 -10.69
N MET A 244 -8.92 -8.22 -10.36
CA MET A 244 -9.85 -7.50 -11.26
C MET A 244 -9.10 -6.87 -12.44
N THR A 245 -7.85 -6.46 -12.26
CA THR A 245 -6.99 -5.97 -13.35
C THR A 245 -6.74 -7.09 -14.37
N MET A 246 -6.52 -8.33 -13.91
CA MET A 246 -6.39 -9.48 -14.81
C MET A 246 -7.68 -9.79 -15.57
N ASP A 247 -8.85 -9.67 -14.95
CA ASP A 247 -10.13 -9.81 -15.65
C ASP A 247 -10.25 -8.80 -16.81
N ILE A 248 -9.81 -7.55 -16.60
CA ILE A 248 -9.79 -6.52 -17.65
C ILE A 248 -8.80 -6.87 -18.76
N VAL A 249 -7.63 -7.42 -18.43
CA VAL A 249 -6.66 -7.89 -19.44
C VAL A 249 -7.31 -8.92 -20.36
N GLU A 250 -8.09 -9.86 -19.79
CA GLU A 250 -8.84 -10.84 -20.57
C GLU A 250 -9.95 -10.20 -21.42
N ASP A 251 -10.70 -9.24 -20.88
CA ASP A 251 -11.76 -8.51 -21.61
C ASP A 251 -11.21 -7.70 -22.80
N VAL A 252 -10.12 -6.98 -22.58
CA VAL A 252 -9.42 -6.22 -23.63
C VAL A 252 -8.84 -7.18 -24.66
N GLN A 253 -8.29 -8.33 -24.26
CA GLN A 253 -7.78 -9.31 -25.21
C GLN A 253 -8.90 -9.89 -26.08
N ARG A 254 -10.11 -10.12 -25.53
CA ARG A 254 -11.26 -10.59 -26.31
C ARG A 254 -11.69 -9.60 -27.39
N THR A 255 -11.71 -8.31 -27.06
CA THR A 255 -12.16 -7.24 -27.98
C THR A 255 -11.09 -6.87 -29.01
N THR A 256 -9.84 -6.73 -28.58
CA THR A 256 -8.75 -6.22 -29.43
C THR A 256 -7.91 -7.33 -30.08
N GLN A 257 -8.07 -8.59 -29.66
CA GLN A 257 -7.19 -9.73 -29.99
C GLN A 257 -5.71 -9.52 -29.59
N ARG A 258 -5.42 -8.49 -28.78
CA ARG A 258 -4.07 -8.13 -28.32
C ARG A 258 -3.96 -8.31 -26.81
N ARG A 259 -2.96 -9.08 -26.35
CA ARG A 259 -2.71 -9.23 -24.91
C ARG A 259 -1.92 -8.01 -24.39
N SER A 260 -2.58 -7.16 -23.60
CA SER A 260 -2.02 -5.89 -23.12
C SER A 260 -1.70 -5.90 -21.61
N GLU A 261 -1.23 -7.05 -21.09
CA GLU A 261 -0.97 -7.27 -19.65
C GLU A 261 0.06 -6.27 -19.11
N GLY A 262 1.14 -6.00 -19.85
CA GLY A 262 2.15 -5.02 -19.45
C GLY A 262 1.62 -3.59 -19.38
N LEU A 263 0.80 -3.17 -20.36
CA LEU A 263 0.24 -1.81 -20.39
C LEU A 263 -0.78 -1.61 -19.26
N LEU A 264 -1.72 -2.54 -19.10
CA LEU A 264 -2.74 -2.48 -18.06
C LEU A 264 -2.13 -2.65 -16.65
N GLY A 265 -1.05 -3.45 -16.55
CA GLY A 265 -0.30 -3.67 -15.32
C GLY A 265 0.53 -2.48 -14.84
N THR A 266 0.83 -1.49 -15.70
CA THR A 266 1.58 -0.29 -15.29
C THR A 266 0.88 0.56 -14.22
N VAL A 267 -0.44 0.40 -14.07
CA VAL A 267 -1.26 1.11 -13.07
C VAL A 267 -0.76 0.88 -11.65
N SER A 268 -0.38 -0.35 -11.30
CA SER A 268 0.10 -0.67 -9.95
C SER A 268 1.32 0.20 -9.59
N GLY A 269 2.24 0.40 -10.54
CA GLY A 269 3.40 1.27 -10.37
C GLY A 269 3.03 2.74 -10.18
N MET A 270 1.98 3.22 -10.85
CA MET A 270 1.49 4.60 -10.65
C MET A 270 0.82 4.78 -9.29
N VAL A 271 -0.02 3.83 -8.87
CA VAL A 271 -0.66 3.83 -7.55
C VAL A 271 0.39 3.90 -6.43
N HIS A 272 1.44 3.08 -6.48
CA HIS A 272 2.52 3.13 -5.49
C HIS A 272 3.30 4.45 -5.48
N LYS A 273 3.43 5.13 -6.63
CA LYS A 273 4.02 6.48 -6.68
C LYS A 273 3.14 7.51 -6.02
N ILE A 274 1.82 7.41 -6.15
CA ILE A 274 0.88 8.31 -5.46
C ILE A 274 0.94 8.05 -3.96
N ILE A 275 1.03 6.79 -3.52
CA ILE A 275 1.24 6.45 -2.09
C ILE A 275 2.49 7.16 -1.57
N GLY A 276 3.63 6.99 -2.26
CA GLY A 276 4.91 7.56 -1.81
C GLY A 276 4.99 9.08 -1.92
N ALA A 277 4.72 9.67 -3.09
CA ALA A 277 4.90 11.10 -3.32
C ALA A 277 3.65 11.92 -3.00
N GLY A 278 2.48 11.46 -3.45
CA GLY A 278 1.21 12.16 -3.24
C GLY A 278 0.77 12.15 -1.78
N GLY A 279 0.91 11.00 -1.11
CA GLY A 279 0.63 10.85 0.32
C GLY A 279 1.54 11.71 1.19
N THR A 280 2.86 11.70 0.92
CA THR A 280 3.81 12.55 1.65
C THR A 280 3.56 14.04 1.42
N LEU A 281 3.22 14.46 0.18
CA LEU A 281 2.84 15.84 -0.09
C LEU A 281 1.58 16.24 0.70
N LEU A 282 0.54 15.40 0.68
CA LEU A 282 -0.70 15.65 1.40
C LEU A 282 -0.46 15.73 2.91
N ALA A 283 0.30 14.79 3.48
CA ALA A 283 0.68 14.82 4.89
C ALA A 283 1.45 16.12 5.22
N GLY A 284 2.41 16.52 4.38
CA GLY A 284 3.18 17.76 4.55
C GLY A 284 2.29 19.01 4.57
N VAL A 285 1.31 19.10 3.66
CA VAL A 285 0.34 20.20 3.65
C VAL A 285 -0.46 20.24 4.95
N ILE A 286 -0.95 19.09 5.43
CA ILE A 286 -1.71 19.02 6.69
C ILE A 286 -0.83 19.45 7.87
N ILE A 287 0.42 18.97 7.93
CA ILE A 287 1.42 19.32 8.96
C ILE A 287 1.65 20.84 9.00
N THR A 288 1.83 21.49 7.85
CA THR A 288 2.01 22.94 7.77
C THR A 288 0.75 23.71 8.18
N VAL A 289 -0.44 23.24 7.78
CA VAL A 289 -1.70 23.90 8.14
C VAL A 289 -1.95 23.87 9.64
N VAL A 290 -1.61 22.78 10.33
CA VAL A 290 -1.81 22.65 11.79
C VAL A 290 -0.65 23.18 12.62
N GLY A 291 0.42 23.68 11.98
CA GLY A 291 1.57 24.31 12.65
C GLY A 291 2.56 23.33 13.30
N PHE A 292 2.65 22.08 12.84
CA PHE A 292 3.67 21.14 13.33
C PHE A 292 5.10 21.57 12.99
N ASP A 293 5.25 22.29 11.88
CA ASP A 293 6.50 22.81 11.33
C ASP A 293 6.92 24.17 11.93
N ASP A 294 6.08 24.79 12.78
CA ASP A 294 6.44 26.02 13.49
C ASP A 294 7.60 25.76 14.46
N PRO A 295 8.76 26.42 14.28
CA PRO A 295 9.91 26.29 15.19
C PRO A 295 9.64 26.81 16.60
N SER A 296 8.64 27.70 16.76
CA SER A 296 8.26 28.29 18.04
C SER A 296 7.20 27.48 18.80
N ALA A 297 6.61 26.47 18.16
CA ALA A 297 5.58 25.63 18.75
C ALA A 297 6.12 24.82 19.94
N THR A 298 5.47 24.95 21.09
CA THR A 298 5.79 24.20 22.31
C THR A 298 5.41 22.72 22.16
N LEU A 299 6.05 21.85 22.95
CA LEU A 299 5.69 20.43 23.00
C LEU A 299 4.22 20.23 23.40
N GLU A 300 3.74 21.04 24.35
CA GLU A 300 2.35 21.04 24.80
C GLU A 300 1.39 21.35 23.65
N PHE A 301 1.67 22.38 22.84
CA PHE A 301 0.88 22.71 21.66
C PHE A 301 0.86 21.54 20.65
N LYS A 302 2.00 20.90 20.42
CA LYS A 302 2.11 19.74 19.51
C LYS A 302 1.33 18.52 20.02
N GLN A 303 1.31 18.29 21.32
CA GLN A 303 0.63 17.15 21.96
C GLN A 303 -0.87 17.37 22.22
N THR A 304 -1.36 18.61 22.11
CA THR A 304 -2.77 18.95 22.39
C THR A 304 -3.45 19.47 21.12
N THR A 305 -3.17 20.70 20.72
CA THR A 305 -3.85 21.39 19.62
C THR A 305 -3.47 20.82 18.26
N ALA A 306 -2.17 20.82 17.91
CA ALA A 306 -1.74 20.46 16.56
C ALA A 306 -2.09 19.02 16.21
N ILE A 307 -1.86 18.07 17.13
CA ILE A 307 -2.23 16.66 16.90
C ILE A 307 -3.74 16.45 16.83
N SER A 308 -4.56 17.21 17.56
CA SER A 308 -6.02 17.11 17.50
C SER A 308 -6.56 17.63 16.18
N GLU A 309 -6.08 18.78 15.70
CA GLU A 309 -6.46 19.33 14.39
C GLU A 309 -5.99 18.42 13.25
N PHE A 310 -4.75 17.91 13.35
CA PHE A 310 -4.23 16.91 12.41
C PHE A 310 -5.12 15.68 12.37
N SER A 311 -5.52 15.16 13.55
CA SER A 311 -6.39 14.00 13.68
C SER A 311 -7.76 14.23 13.04
N ILE A 312 -8.34 15.42 13.21
CA ILE A 312 -9.63 15.77 12.60
C ILE A 312 -9.54 15.74 11.07
N ILE A 313 -8.55 16.43 10.50
CA ILE A 313 -8.35 16.46 9.05
C ILE A 313 -8.08 15.05 8.53
N HIS A 314 -7.23 14.30 9.24
CA HIS A 314 -6.89 12.92 8.91
C HIS A 314 -8.10 12.00 8.91
N VAL A 315 -8.98 12.09 9.92
CA VAL A 315 -10.21 11.30 10.00
C VAL A 315 -11.17 11.66 8.87
N ILE A 316 -11.31 12.95 8.53
CA ILE A 316 -12.13 13.40 7.40
C ILE A 316 -11.61 12.79 6.09
N CYS A 317 -10.29 12.85 5.85
CA CYS A 317 -9.64 12.19 4.72
C CYS A 317 -9.84 10.67 4.75
N GLY A 318 -9.77 10.08 5.95
CA GLY A 318 -10.00 8.67 6.25
C GLY A 318 -11.39 8.16 5.88
N PHE A 319 -12.41 9.03 5.90
CA PHE A 319 -13.73 8.72 5.35
C PHE A 319 -13.83 9.08 3.86
N PHE A 320 -13.36 10.27 3.47
CA PHE A 320 -13.55 10.82 2.14
C PHE A 320 -12.92 9.97 1.03
N PHE A 321 -11.61 9.72 1.09
CA PHE A 321 -10.89 8.99 0.03
C PHE A 321 -11.44 7.57 -0.21
N PRO A 322 -11.64 6.73 0.82
CA PRO A 322 -12.12 5.38 0.59
C PRO A 322 -13.61 5.34 0.20
N ILE A 323 -14.45 6.28 0.65
CA ILE A 323 -15.83 6.42 0.13
C ILE A 323 -15.80 6.74 -1.37
N CYS A 324 -15.04 7.76 -1.78
CA CYS A 324 -14.91 8.12 -3.20
C CYS A 324 -14.37 6.96 -4.04
N SER A 325 -13.35 6.25 -3.54
CA SER A 325 -12.80 5.05 -4.19
C SER A 325 -13.83 3.94 -4.33
N THR A 326 -14.61 3.67 -3.28
CA THR A 326 -15.66 2.65 -3.26
C THR A 326 -16.79 2.99 -4.24
N LEU A 327 -17.23 4.25 -4.26
CA LEU A 327 -18.25 4.73 -5.22
C LEU A 327 -17.80 4.54 -6.67
N LEU A 328 -16.51 4.75 -6.97
CA LEU A 328 -15.97 4.44 -8.29
C LEU A 328 -16.02 2.94 -8.58
N ILE A 329 -15.59 2.08 -7.64
CA ILE A 329 -15.66 0.62 -7.82
C ILE A 329 -17.09 0.12 -8.07
N LEU A 330 -18.11 0.80 -7.55
CA LEU A 330 -19.50 0.47 -7.88
C LEU A 330 -19.83 0.64 -9.38
N LEU A 331 -19.04 1.42 -10.13
CA LEU A 331 -19.15 1.55 -11.58
C LEU A 331 -18.38 0.46 -12.34
N TYR A 332 -17.58 -0.37 -11.65
CA TYR A 332 -16.93 -1.53 -12.24
C TYR A 332 -17.99 -2.53 -12.71
N ASN A 333 -17.83 -2.97 -13.95
CA ASN A 333 -18.68 -4.00 -14.55
C ASN A 333 -17.81 -4.97 -15.35
N PHE A 334 -17.87 -6.24 -14.97
CA PHE A 334 -17.25 -7.32 -15.71
C PHE A 334 -18.27 -8.44 -15.86
N LYS A 335 -18.70 -8.69 -17.10
CA LYS A 335 -19.60 -9.80 -17.41
C LYS A 335 -18.75 -11.00 -17.77
N LYS A 336 -18.62 -11.94 -16.82
CA LYS A 336 -18.10 -13.28 -17.11
C LYS A 336 -19.15 -14.01 -17.96
N ARG A 337 -19.06 -13.86 -19.29
CA ARG A 337 -19.76 -14.72 -20.25
C ARG A 337 -18.96 -15.97 -20.48
#